data_AF-A0AAV1KZM3-F1
#
_entry.id   AF-A0AAV1KZM3-F1
#
_cell.length_a   1.000
_cell.length_b   1.000
_cell.length_c   1.000
_cell.angle_alpha   90.00
_cell.angle_beta   90.00
_cell.angle_gamma   90.00
#
_symmetry.space_group_name_H-M   'P 1'
#
loop_
_entity.id
_entity.type
_entity.pdbx_description
1 polymer ?
#
loop_
_entity_poly.entity_id
_entity_poly.type
_entity_poly.pdbx_seq_one_letter_code
_entity_poly.pdbx_strand_id
1 'polypeptide(L)'
;MNLIESSLLAISNFLDTTINTILFSKVNVLHPSVISPLSLYNELTRHINQINKRLDFPVQLNIHNFHSLIDVSKLSSYYYNNKIVFSLQIPLITPDKFIVYKNIPLPTPHDESHIQTFALIQPSNSYIALSDDRIHYTMFNNLDDCKFINNNYSICELFTITSSINNPNCESKLLTEVTLSLPSECNSKLLFGQINIWHKLKNNRWIYVQSNVNKLTIKCNDDITDHSIIGTGIVKLTENCIGYSKTIQLLPTSTYQFSIKSTIDISFDITRDDCCKKDVFNKSLPYLTPISLSKVNLDSLKYASHQLDSLEFELNNLQKESHFIKYGSYYSTFTYILIVFLFLYLAYKLFKCSRNRHNNSGHCIQIFNQCNNKKSSKHNSKITNSIEMIDMSSPNLYQIVLIVNLMKLYKKFTLPPEEILISNFIQF
;
A
#
# COMPACT_ATOMS: atom_id res chain seq x y z
N MET A 1 -46.10 -29.25 50.86
CA MET A 1 -46.04 -28.29 49.75
C MET A 1 -44.67 -27.63 49.64
N ASN A 2 -44.23 -26.88 50.65
CA ASN A 2 -43.03 -26.01 50.63
C ASN A 2 -41.77 -26.65 50.04
N LEU A 3 -41.55 -27.95 50.24
CA LEU A 3 -40.36 -28.66 49.72
C LEU A 3 -40.38 -28.81 48.19
N ILE A 4 -41.55 -29.08 47.59
CA ILE A 4 -41.72 -29.14 46.13
C ILE A 4 -41.57 -27.74 45.51
N GLU A 5 -42.16 -26.74 46.14
CA GLU A 5 -42.10 -25.34 45.72
C GLU A 5 -40.65 -24.82 45.75
N SER A 6 -39.90 -25.13 46.82
CA SER A 6 -38.48 -24.80 46.92
C SER A 6 -37.62 -25.51 45.85
N SER A 7 -37.91 -26.77 45.52
CA SER A 7 -37.24 -27.49 44.44
C SER A 7 -37.55 -26.92 43.06
N LEU A 8 -38.79 -26.51 42.81
CA LEU A 8 -39.22 -25.92 41.53
C LEU A 8 -38.57 -24.55 41.33
N LEU A 9 -38.53 -23.70 42.37
CA LEU A 9 -37.78 -22.44 42.39
C LEU A 9 -36.27 -22.66 42.15
N ALA A 10 -35.66 -23.67 42.79
CA ALA A 10 -34.25 -23.98 42.59
C ALA A 10 -33.94 -24.42 41.16
N ILE A 11 -34.82 -25.23 40.55
CA ILE A 11 -34.71 -25.66 39.15
C ILE A 11 -34.86 -24.45 38.21
N SER A 12 -35.87 -23.58 38.43
CA SER A 12 -36.05 -22.37 37.61
C SER A 12 -34.81 -21.48 37.65
N ASN A 13 -34.34 -21.14 38.85
CA ASN A 13 -33.14 -20.31 39.03
C ASN A 13 -31.90 -20.91 38.35
N PHE A 14 -31.73 -22.24 38.39
CA PHE A 14 -30.63 -22.92 37.70
C PHE A 14 -30.76 -22.85 36.17
N LEU A 15 -31.98 -23.02 35.64
CA LEU A 15 -32.30 -22.93 34.22
C LEU A 15 -32.05 -21.50 33.70
N ASP A 16 -32.57 -20.49 34.39
CA ASP A 16 -32.40 -19.06 34.07
C ASP A 16 -30.92 -18.66 34.14
N THR A 17 -30.19 -19.09 35.18
CA THR A 17 -28.75 -18.86 35.30
C THR A 17 -27.98 -19.49 34.14
N THR A 18 -28.34 -20.72 33.73
CA THR A 18 -27.69 -21.43 32.62
C THR A 18 -27.94 -20.72 31.29
N ILE A 19 -29.18 -20.32 31.02
CA ILE A 19 -29.57 -19.60 29.80
C ILE A 19 -28.85 -18.25 29.73
N ASN A 20 -28.89 -17.46 30.80
CA ASN A 20 -28.21 -16.16 30.86
C ASN A 20 -26.70 -16.31 30.67
N THR A 21 -26.10 -17.35 31.24
CA THR A 21 -24.67 -17.64 31.08
C THR A 21 -24.29 -17.95 29.62
N ILE A 22 -25.11 -18.72 28.90
CA ILE A 22 -24.93 -19.01 27.45
C ILE A 22 -25.21 -17.77 26.58
N LEU A 23 -26.14 -16.90 27.01
CA LEU A 23 -26.43 -15.66 26.29
C LEU A 23 -25.27 -14.67 26.43
N PHE A 24 -24.72 -14.51 27.64
CA PHE A 24 -23.58 -13.64 27.90
C PHE A 24 -22.30 -14.12 27.21
N SER A 25 -22.03 -15.44 27.16
CA SER A 25 -20.87 -15.95 26.41
C SER A 25 -20.92 -15.63 24.91
N LYS A 26 -22.12 -15.61 24.30
CA LYS A 26 -22.30 -15.21 22.89
C LYS A 26 -22.00 -13.73 22.61
N VAL A 27 -22.09 -12.86 23.61
CA VAL A 27 -21.73 -11.43 23.51
C VAL A 27 -20.36 -11.12 24.15
N ASN A 28 -19.51 -12.14 24.32
CA ASN A 28 -18.17 -12.05 24.93
C ASN A 28 -18.14 -11.57 26.39
N VAL A 29 -19.23 -11.71 27.14
CA VAL A 29 -19.34 -11.32 28.55
C VAL A 29 -19.22 -12.55 29.44
N LEU A 30 -18.26 -12.54 30.36
CA LEU A 30 -18.04 -13.63 31.31
C LEU A 30 -19.01 -13.54 32.49
N HIS A 31 -19.98 -14.45 32.57
CA HIS A 31 -20.91 -14.52 33.69
C HIS A 31 -20.25 -15.14 34.94
N PRO A 32 -20.39 -14.55 36.15
CA PRO A 32 -19.71 -15.03 37.37
C PRO A 32 -20.02 -16.47 37.76
N SER A 33 -21.15 -17.04 37.32
CA SER A 33 -21.51 -18.45 37.56
C SER A 33 -20.66 -19.46 36.77
N VAL A 34 -19.89 -19.03 35.76
CA VAL A 34 -18.90 -19.89 35.09
C VAL A 34 -17.63 -19.97 35.94
N ILE A 35 -17.06 -18.80 36.23
CA ILE A 35 -15.87 -18.64 37.06
C ILE A 35 -15.84 -17.21 37.60
N SER A 36 -15.49 -17.04 38.87
CA SER A 36 -15.29 -15.71 39.44
C SER A 36 -13.95 -15.12 38.98
N PRO A 37 -13.80 -13.79 38.85
CA PRO A 37 -12.52 -13.15 38.53
C PRO A 37 -11.38 -13.56 39.49
N LEU A 38 -11.68 -13.71 40.79
CA LEU A 38 -10.71 -14.15 41.78
C LEU A 38 -10.28 -15.61 41.57
N SER A 39 -11.23 -16.49 41.24
CA SER A 39 -10.94 -17.89 40.92
C SER A 39 -10.06 -18.01 39.67
N LEU A 40 -10.38 -17.27 38.61
CA LEU A 40 -9.60 -17.28 37.37
C LEU A 40 -8.20 -16.68 37.59
N TYR A 41 -8.08 -15.58 38.35
CA TYR A 41 -6.78 -15.01 38.74
C TYR A 41 -5.90 -16.04 39.45
N ASN A 42 -6.43 -16.71 40.47
CA ASN A 42 -5.70 -17.73 41.23
C ASN A 42 -5.24 -18.90 40.33
N GLU A 43 -6.08 -19.34 39.40
CA GLU A 43 -5.72 -20.40 38.45
C GLU A 43 -4.64 -19.99 37.46
N LEU A 44 -4.69 -18.76 36.93
CA LEU A 44 -3.65 -18.24 36.04
C LEU A 44 -2.32 -18.05 36.78
N THR A 45 -2.33 -17.49 37.99
CA THR A 45 -1.12 -17.34 38.81
C THR A 45 -0.52 -18.70 39.19
N ARG A 46 -1.34 -19.72 39.47
CA ARG A 46 -0.89 -21.09 39.77
C ARG A 46 -0.17 -21.73 38.58
N HIS A 47 -0.64 -21.50 37.37
CA HIS A 47 -0.12 -22.13 36.15
C HIS A 47 0.83 -21.24 35.33
N ILE A 48 1.17 -20.03 35.80
CA ILE A 48 2.05 -19.09 35.09
C ILE A 48 3.40 -19.70 34.66
N ASN A 49 3.94 -20.63 35.45
CA ASN A 49 5.21 -21.33 35.17
C ASN A 49 5.12 -22.33 34.00
N GLN A 50 3.91 -22.66 33.52
CA GLN A 50 3.68 -23.52 32.35
C GLN A 50 3.68 -22.72 31.04
N ILE A 51 3.60 -21.38 31.13
CA ILE A 51 3.61 -20.49 29.97
C ILE A 51 5.05 -20.37 29.44
N ASN A 52 5.18 -20.31 28.11
CA ASN A 52 6.47 -20.11 27.46
C ASN A 52 7.07 -18.76 27.89
N LYS A 53 8.29 -18.75 28.44
CA LYS A 53 9.01 -17.56 28.92
C LYS A 53 9.23 -16.43 27.88
N ARG A 54 8.91 -16.68 26.61
CA ARG A 54 8.95 -15.67 25.53
C ARG A 54 7.59 -15.01 25.26
N LEU A 55 6.55 -15.45 25.94
CA LEU A 55 5.19 -14.91 25.87
C LEU A 55 4.79 -14.42 27.26
N ASP A 56 4.04 -13.33 27.30
CA ASP A 56 3.49 -12.75 28.53
C ASP A 56 1.98 -12.49 28.37
N PHE A 57 1.30 -12.12 29.45
CA PHE A 57 -0.07 -11.63 29.36
C PHE A 57 -0.11 -10.18 28.86
N PRO A 58 -1.15 -9.79 28.12
CA PRO A 58 -1.29 -8.42 27.58
C PRO A 58 -1.38 -7.35 28.66
N VAL A 59 -1.82 -7.74 29.86
CA VAL A 59 -1.76 -6.93 31.08
C VAL A 59 -1.11 -7.73 32.19
N GLN A 60 -0.33 -7.04 33.03
CA GLN A 60 0.26 -7.64 34.21
C GLN A 60 -0.83 -8.25 35.10
N LEU A 61 -0.68 -9.52 35.47
CA LEU A 61 -1.63 -10.23 36.34
C LEU A 61 -1.71 -9.55 37.72
N ASN A 62 -2.75 -8.74 37.91
CA ASN A 62 -3.08 -8.05 39.15
C ASN A 62 -4.61 -7.95 39.23
N ILE A 63 -5.18 -8.22 40.41
CA ILE A 63 -6.63 -8.20 40.65
C ILE A 63 -7.29 -6.87 40.21
N HIS A 64 -6.58 -5.74 40.32
CA HIS A 64 -7.08 -4.43 39.89
C HIS A 64 -7.27 -4.30 38.37
N ASN A 65 -6.34 -4.87 37.59
CA ASN A 65 -6.32 -4.75 36.13
C ASN A 65 -6.92 -5.99 35.43
N PHE A 66 -7.49 -6.91 36.22
CA PHE A 66 -7.98 -8.19 35.72
C PHE A 66 -9.18 -8.08 34.77
N HIS A 67 -9.96 -7.00 34.90
CA HIS A 67 -11.05 -6.67 33.96
C HIS A 67 -10.51 -6.53 32.53
N SER A 68 -9.41 -5.78 32.33
CA SER A 68 -8.80 -5.55 31.02
C SER A 68 -8.31 -6.85 30.37
N LEU A 69 -7.94 -7.87 31.17
CA LEU A 69 -7.57 -9.20 30.66
C LEU A 69 -8.79 -9.94 30.11
N ILE A 70 -9.94 -9.84 30.78
CA ILE A 70 -11.21 -10.44 30.33
C ILE A 70 -11.67 -9.74 29.05
N ASP A 71 -11.60 -8.40 28.98
CA ASP A 71 -12.03 -7.60 27.84
C ASP A 71 -11.28 -7.95 26.54
N VAL A 72 -9.96 -8.21 26.63
CA VAL A 72 -9.16 -8.64 25.46
C VAL A 72 -9.26 -10.15 25.16
N SER A 73 -9.86 -10.94 26.05
CA SER A 73 -10.07 -12.37 25.85
C SER A 73 -11.23 -12.66 24.90
N LYS A 74 -11.29 -13.90 24.40
CA LYS A 74 -12.41 -14.39 23.59
C LYS A 74 -13.10 -15.53 24.33
N LEU A 75 -14.35 -15.32 24.74
CA LEU A 75 -15.20 -16.31 25.35
C LEU A 75 -16.01 -17.02 24.28
N SER A 76 -16.08 -18.34 24.38
CA SER A 76 -16.93 -19.18 23.53
C SER A 76 -17.63 -20.23 24.37
N SER A 77 -18.83 -20.63 23.96
CA SER A 77 -19.59 -21.70 24.61
C SER A 77 -20.13 -22.67 23.57
N TYR A 78 -19.89 -23.96 23.77
CA TYR A 78 -20.36 -25.02 22.87
C TYR A 78 -20.89 -26.20 23.68
N TYR A 79 -21.75 -27.00 23.04
CA TYR A 79 -22.30 -28.21 23.62
C TYR A 79 -21.54 -29.43 23.11
N TYR A 80 -21.01 -30.25 24.01
CA TYR A 80 -20.21 -31.42 23.67
C TYR A 80 -20.37 -32.51 24.75
N ASN A 81 -20.55 -33.77 24.33
CA ASN A 81 -20.72 -34.94 25.22
C ASN A 81 -21.68 -34.71 26.40
N ASN A 82 -22.88 -34.20 26.08
CA ASN A 82 -23.94 -33.85 27.04
C ASN A 82 -23.54 -32.84 28.13
N LYS A 83 -22.56 -31.98 27.83
CA LYS A 83 -22.10 -30.89 28.69
C LYS A 83 -22.06 -29.58 27.91
N ILE A 84 -22.33 -28.49 28.60
CA ILE A 84 -22.03 -27.13 28.12
C ILE A 84 -20.60 -26.83 28.54
N VAL A 85 -19.75 -26.50 27.57
CA VAL A 85 -18.33 -26.16 27.78
C VAL A 85 -18.15 -24.69 27.47
N PHE A 86 -17.53 -23.96 28.40
CA PHE A 86 -17.08 -22.59 28.21
C PHE A 86 -15.56 -22.61 28.01
N SER A 87 -15.07 -22.12 26.87
CA SER A 87 -13.64 -21.95 26.61
C SER A 87 -13.32 -20.46 26.54
N LEU A 88 -12.44 -20.03 27.43
CA LEU A 88 -11.93 -18.66 27.53
C LEU A 88 -10.52 -18.62 26.93
N GLN A 89 -10.42 -18.04 25.74
CA GLN A 89 -9.17 -17.89 25.00
C GLN A 89 -8.53 -16.54 25.37
N ILE A 90 -7.50 -16.60 26.21
CA ILE A 90 -6.71 -15.43 26.59
C ILE A 90 -5.57 -15.27 25.57
N PRO A 91 -5.45 -14.12 24.86
CA PRO A 91 -4.30 -13.89 24.00
C PRO A 91 -3.04 -13.76 24.87
N LEU A 92 -1.96 -14.41 24.46
CA LEU A 92 -0.63 -14.18 25.02
C LEU A 92 0.19 -13.35 24.04
N ILE A 93 0.97 -12.40 24.53
CA ILE A 93 1.72 -11.47 23.71
C ILE A 93 3.22 -11.74 23.69
N THR A 94 3.91 -11.37 22.60
CA THR A 94 5.37 -11.21 22.63
C THR A 94 5.74 -9.91 23.36
N PRO A 95 6.94 -9.80 23.95
CA PRO A 95 7.44 -8.55 24.54
C PRO A 95 7.82 -7.49 23.48
N ASP A 96 7.81 -7.86 22.19
CA ASP A 96 8.23 -6.99 21.10
C ASP A 96 7.16 -5.94 20.81
N LYS A 97 7.54 -4.67 20.95
CA LYS A 97 6.67 -3.51 20.80
C LYS A 97 6.85 -2.88 19.43
N PHE A 98 5.74 -2.60 18.77
CA PHE A 98 5.70 -2.04 17.42
C PHE A 98 5.07 -0.66 17.40
N ILE A 99 5.85 0.32 16.98
CA ILE A 99 5.50 1.72 16.77
C ILE A 99 4.67 1.86 15.50
N VAL A 100 3.40 2.24 15.61
CA VAL A 100 2.54 2.52 14.46
C VAL A 100 2.73 3.95 13.96
N TYR A 101 2.91 4.07 12.65
CA TYR A 101 2.81 5.33 11.91
C TYR A 101 1.68 5.21 10.88
N LYS A 102 0.85 6.25 10.77
CA LYS A 102 -0.12 6.38 9.68
C LYS A 102 0.57 7.03 8.48
N ASN A 103 0.55 6.33 7.34
CA ASN A 103 1.10 6.81 6.08
C ASN A 103 0.07 7.69 5.37
N ILE A 104 0.36 8.98 5.23
CA ILE A 104 -0.51 9.94 4.55
C ILE A 104 0.25 10.47 3.32
N PRO A 105 -0.24 10.27 2.08
CA PRO A 105 0.40 10.85 0.91
C PRO A 105 0.26 12.37 0.97
N LEU A 106 1.39 13.09 1.01
CA LEU A 106 1.43 14.54 1.11
C LEU A 106 1.84 15.15 -0.24
N PRO A 107 0.95 15.88 -0.93
CA PRO A 107 1.29 16.62 -2.14
C PRO A 107 2.19 17.82 -1.80
N THR A 108 3.38 17.86 -2.38
CA THR A 108 4.35 18.95 -2.24
C THR A 108 4.40 19.75 -3.54
N PRO A 109 4.22 21.08 -3.52
CA PRO A 109 4.17 21.91 -4.71
C PRO A 109 5.56 22.12 -5.34
N HIS A 110 5.67 22.12 -6.67
CA HIS A 110 6.97 22.34 -7.36
C HIS A 110 7.39 23.80 -7.51
N ASP A 111 6.46 24.75 -7.44
CA ASP A 111 6.71 26.15 -7.77
C ASP A 111 5.90 27.05 -6.84
N GLU A 112 6.57 27.89 -6.06
CA GLU A 112 5.94 28.80 -5.09
C GLU A 112 5.03 29.85 -5.75
N SER A 113 5.23 30.15 -7.05
CA SER A 113 4.50 31.19 -7.78
C SER A 113 3.20 30.69 -8.43
N HIS A 114 3.16 29.43 -8.88
CA HIS A 114 2.05 28.86 -9.63
C HIS A 114 1.80 27.40 -9.23
N ILE A 115 1.12 27.22 -8.09
CA ILE A 115 0.86 25.91 -7.49
C ILE A 115 -0.30 25.19 -8.21
N GLN A 116 -0.06 24.78 -9.45
CA GLN A 116 -0.92 23.85 -10.18
C GLN A 116 -0.31 22.44 -10.27
N THR A 117 0.90 22.27 -9.74
CA THR A 117 1.74 21.08 -9.95
C THR A 117 2.24 20.59 -8.60
N PHE A 118 2.05 19.30 -8.31
CA PHE A 118 2.46 18.69 -7.05
C PHE A 118 3.10 17.32 -7.27
N ALA A 119 4.15 17.00 -6.52
CA ALA A 119 4.67 15.65 -6.36
C ALA A 119 4.17 15.04 -5.04
N LEU A 120 3.92 13.74 -5.01
CA LEU A 120 3.66 12.98 -3.79
C LEU A 120 4.34 11.61 -3.83
N ILE A 121 4.60 11.03 -2.67
CA ILE A 121 4.99 9.62 -2.54
C ILE A 121 3.70 8.81 -2.31
N GLN A 122 3.49 7.78 -3.12
CA GLN A 122 2.32 6.91 -2.99
C GLN A 122 2.60 5.78 -1.99
N PRO A 123 1.89 5.70 -0.85
CA PRO A 123 2.12 4.66 0.14
C PRO A 123 1.57 3.29 -0.31
N SER A 124 2.33 2.26 0.05
CA SER A 124 2.03 0.84 -0.08
C SER A 124 0.79 0.47 0.74
N ASN A 125 0.77 0.87 2.01
CA ASN A 125 -0.29 0.56 2.98
C ASN A 125 -0.59 1.78 3.88
N SER A 126 -1.79 1.82 4.47
CA SER A 126 -2.25 2.95 5.29
C SER A 126 -1.46 3.16 6.58
N TYR A 127 -0.92 2.06 7.14
CA TYR A 127 -0.10 2.09 8.34
C TYR A 127 1.13 1.20 8.17
N ILE A 128 2.28 1.68 8.66
CA ILE A 128 3.46 0.87 8.90
C ILE A 128 3.68 0.79 10.41
N ALA A 129 4.01 -0.39 10.92
CA ALA A 129 4.44 -0.54 12.30
C ALA A 129 5.89 -1.04 12.35
N LEU A 130 6.78 -0.29 13.00
CA LEU A 130 8.20 -0.63 13.15
C LEU A 130 8.48 -1.08 14.59
N SER A 131 9.34 -2.06 14.78
CA SER A 131 9.85 -2.40 16.11
C SER A 131 10.59 -1.22 16.76
N ASP A 132 10.71 -1.20 18.08
CA ASP A 132 11.44 -0.14 18.81
C ASP A 132 12.93 -0.05 18.42
N ASP A 133 13.55 -1.18 18.02
CA ASP A 133 14.90 -1.22 17.43
C ASP A 133 14.96 -0.80 15.94
N ARG A 134 13.79 -0.62 15.30
CA ARG A 134 13.57 -0.35 13.88
C ARG A 134 14.14 -1.38 12.89
N ILE A 135 14.59 -2.54 13.35
CA ILE A 135 15.15 -3.62 12.51
C ILE A 135 14.03 -4.41 11.82
N HIS A 136 12.82 -4.36 12.36
CA HIS A 136 11.66 -5.08 11.88
C HIS A 136 10.50 -4.14 11.59
N TYR A 137 9.71 -4.47 10.58
CA TYR A 137 8.46 -3.78 10.28
C TYR A 137 7.37 -4.74 9.83
N THR A 138 6.13 -4.26 9.92
CA THR A 138 4.93 -4.88 9.36
C THR A 138 4.01 -3.80 8.81
N MET A 139 3.02 -4.18 8.01
CA MET A 139 2.17 -3.27 7.25
C MET A 139 0.69 -3.60 7.45
N PHE A 140 -0.14 -2.57 7.61
CA PHE A 140 -1.59 -2.72 7.79
C PHE A 140 -2.39 -1.77 6.88
N ASN A 141 -3.54 -2.24 6.42
CA ASN A 141 -4.51 -1.41 5.69
C ASN A 141 -5.47 -0.68 6.64
N ASN A 142 -5.83 -1.34 7.74
CA ASN A 142 -6.71 -0.89 8.82
C ASN A 142 -6.19 -1.45 10.16
N LEU A 143 -6.73 -0.95 11.28
CA LEU A 143 -6.39 -1.40 12.64
C LEU A 143 -7.64 -1.92 13.38
N ASP A 144 -8.69 -2.27 12.64
CA ASP A 144 -10.01 -2.60 13.20
C ASP A 144 -10.01 -3.96 13.94
N ASP A 145 -9.14 -4.87 13.53
CA ASP A 145 -8.93 -6.18 14.17
C ASP A 145 -8.09 -6.09 15.46
N CYS A 146 -7.52 -4.92 15.76
CA CYS A 146 -6.71 -4.70 16.95
C CYS A 146 -7.58 -4.46 18.21
N LYS A 147 -7.23 -5.12 19.31
CA LYS A 147 -7.90 -4.96 20.60
C LYS A 147 -7.22 -3.89 21.44
N PHE A 148 -7.94 -2.84 21.83
CA PHE A 148 -7.42 -1.80 22.72
C PHE A 148 -7.35 -2.31 24.17
N ILE A 149 -6.18 -2.19 24.80
CA ILE A 149 -6.01 -2.42 26.24
C ILE A 149 -6.32 -1.13 27.01
N ASN A 150 -5.82 -0.01 26.48
CA ASN A 150 -6.01 1.34 27.01
C ASN A 150 -5.69 2.36 25.91
N ASN A 151 -5.72 3.66 26.24
CA ASN A 151 -5.51 4.75 25.28
C ASN A 151 -4.14 4.76 24.57
N ASN A 152 -3.15 4.01 25.06
CA ASN A 152 -1.77 4.01 24.54
C ASN A 152 -1.35 2.67 23.91
N TYR A 153 -2.05 1.58 24.23
CA TYR A 153 -1.66 0.21 23.92
C TYR A 153 -2.78 -0.57 23.26
N SER A 154 -2.45 -1.21 22.13
CA SER A 154 -3.34 -2.14 21.42
C SER A 154 -2.63 -3.47 21.15
N ILE A 155 -3.41 -4.54 21.05
CA ILE A 155 -2.95 -5.87 20.68
C ILE A 155 -3.39 -6.10 19.25
N CYS A 156 -2.48 -6.48 18.36
CA CYS A 156 -2.81 -6.86 17.00
C CYS A 156 -2.20 -8.23 16.68
N GLU A 157 -2.90 -9.01 15.86
CA GLU A 157 -2.34 -10.23 15.27
C GLU A 157 -1.41 -9.83 14.12
N LEU A 158 -0.17 -10.35 14.09
CA LEU A 158 0.77 -10.11 13.01
C LEU A 158 0.93 -11.36 12.15
N PHE A 159 0.58 -11.25 10.88
CA PHE A 159 0.76 -12.34 9.91
C PHE A 159 2.20 -12.41 9.38
N THR A 160 2.87 -11.27 9.21
CA THR A 160 4.23 -11.19 8.68
C THR A 160 5.04 -10.09 9.37
N ILE A 161 6.29 -10.40 9.69
CA ILE A 161 7.29 -9.46 10.20
C ILE A 161 8.46 -9.50 9.23
N THR A 162 8.84 -8.35 8.68
CA THR A 162 9.87 -8.21 7.65
C THR A 162 11.05 -7.44 8.23
N SER A 163 12.28 -7.77 7.82
CA SER A 163 13.46 -6.98 8.20
C SER A 163 13.54 -5.71 7.35
N SER A 164 13.62 -4.55 8.01
CA SER A 164 13.83 -3.24 7.35
C SER A 164 15.18 -3.14 6.65
N ILE A 165 16.17 -3.94 7.06
CA ILE A 165 17.54 -3.93 6.51
C ILE A 165 17.65 -4.87 5.31
N ASN A 166 17.14 -6.10 5.43
CA ASN A 166 17.31 -7.13 4.40
C ASN A 166 16.24 -7.08 3.29
N ASN A 167 15.06 -6.52 3.58
CA ASN A 167 13.97 -6.36 2.62
C ASN A 167 13.20 -5.05 2.89
N PRO A 168 13.87 -3.88 2.73
CA PRO A 168 13.23 -2.59 2.88
C PRO A 168 12.11 -2.40 1.86
N ASN A 169 11.03 -1.74 2.29
CA ASN A 169 10.12 -1.07 1.38
C ASN A 169 10.30 0.45 1.48
N CYS A 170 9.56 1.20 0.68
CA CYS A 170 9.62 2.66 0.66
C CYS A 170 9.50 3.25 2.07
N GLU A 171 8.44 2.92 2.79
CA GLU A 171 8.14 3.52 4.08
C GLU A 171 9.11 3.08 5.18
N SER A 172 9.56 1.83 5.21
CA SER A 172 10.59 1.41 6.17
C SER A 172 11.87 2.20 5.93
N LYS A 173 12.33 2.28 4.68
CA LYS A 173 13.57 2.95 4.30
C LYS A 173 13.55 4.45 4.63
N LEU A 174 12.43 5.12 4.35
CA LEU A 174 12.22 6.53 4.73
C LEU A 174 12.21 6.78 6.25
N LEU A 175 11.88 5.77 7.07
CA LEU A 175 11.82 5.88 8.54
C LEU A 175 13.08 5.37 9.26
N THR A 176 13.91 4.56 8.59
CA THR A 176 15.14 3.96 9.14
C THR A 176 16.43 4.57 8.62
N GLU A 177 16.48 5.03 7.36
CA GLU A 177 17.69 5.53 6.71
C GLU A 177 17.68 7.06 6.54
N VAL A 178 18.87 7.67 6.56
CA VAL A 178 19.04 9.08 6.19
C VAL A 178 19.07 9.15 4.66
N THR A 179 17.95 9.55 4.07
CA THR A 179 17.74 9.64 2.62
C THR A 179 17.99 11.06 2.13
N LEU A 180 18.86 11.22 1.12
CA LEU A 180 19.13 12.51 0.45
C LEU A 180 18.33 12.67 -0.86
N SER A 181 17.82 11.55 -1.38
CA SER A 181 16.95 11.44 -2.55
C SER A 181 15.90 10.36 -2.29
N LEU A 182 14.84 10.34 -3.09
CA LEU A 182 13.79 9.33 -3.03
C LEU A 182 14.38 7.94 -3.30
N PRO A 183 14.15 6.94 -2.42
CA PRO A 183 14.59 5.58 -2.67
C PRO A 183 13.94 4.96 -3.92
N SER A 184 14.67 4.08 -4.62
CA SER A 184 14.17 3.30 -5.76
C SER A 184 12.93 2.45 -5.47
N GLU A 185 12.72 2.12 -4.20
CA GLU A 185 11.58 1.35 -3.69
C GLU A 185 10.30 2.20 -3.57
N CYS A 186 10.41 3.53 -3.68
CA CYS A 186 9.29 4.46 -3.59
C CYS A 186 8.73 4.83 -4.96
N ASN A 187 7.39 4.78 -5.06
CA ASN A 187 6.67 5.24 -6.24
C ASN A 187 6.21 6.68 -6.03
N SER A 188 6.77 7.63 -6.79
CA SER A 188 6.31 9.01 -6.81
C SER A 188 5.22 9.24 -7.87
N LYS A 189 4.30 10.15 -7.59
CA LYS A 189 3.20 10.53 -8.49
C LYS A 189 3.13 12.05 -8.63
N LEU A 190 2.77 12.48 -9.82
CA LEU A 190 2.62 13.89 -10.19
C LEU A 190 1.14 14.21 -10.36
N LEU A 191 0.67 15.27 -9.70
CA LEU A 191 -0.69 15.78 -9.81
C LEU A 191 -0.65 17.14 -10.53
N PHE A 192 -1.56 17.32 -11.48
CA PHE A 192 -1.77 18.59 -12.17
C PHE A 192 -3.22 19.08 -11.98
N GLY A 193 -3.39 20.33 -11.56
CA GLY A 193 -4.68 20.99 -11.45
C GLY A 193 -4.86 21.83 -10.18
N GLN A 194 -6.12 22.03 -9.78
CA GLN A 194 -6.50 22.84 -8.63
C GLN A 194 -6.85 21.98 -7.42
N ILE A 195 -6.04 22.06 -6.38
CA ILE A 195 -6.23 21.33 -5.12
C ILE A 195 -6.68 22.28 -4.01
N ASN A 196 -7.74 21.89 -3.29
CA ASN A 196 -8.20 22.46 -2.03
C ASN A 196 -8.59 21.32 -1.09
N ILE A 197 -7.58 20.76 -0.42
CA ILE A 197 -7.73 19.64 0.52
C ILE A 197 -7.45 20.12 1.94
N TRP A 198 -8.25 19.57 2.86
CA TRP A 198 -8.08 19.71 4.30
C TRP A 198 -8.22 18.34 4.95
N HIS A 199 -7.22 17.92 5.71
CA HIS A 199 -7.19 16.62 6.40
C HIS A 199 -6.99 16.83 7.90
N LYS A 200 -7.95 16.37 8.72
CA LYS A 200 -7.89 16.51 10.19
C LYS A 200 -6.95 15.46 10.79
N LEU A 201 -6.01 15.92 11.61
CA LEU A 201 -5.11 15.11 12.42
C LEU A 201 -5.55 15.09 13.90
N LYS A 202 -4.91 14.24 14.71
CA LYS A 202 -5.00 14.29 16.18
C LYS A 202 -4.38 15.59 16.73
N ASN A 203 -4.89 16.02 17.90
CA ASN A 203 -4.45 17.18 18.68
C ASN A 203 -4.68 18.54 18.00
N ASN A 204 -5.89 18.77 17.47
CA ASN A 204 -6.33 20.03 16.83
C ASN A 204 -5.33 20.54 15.78
N ARG A 205 -4.89 19.62 14.91
CA ARG A 205 -4.04 19.90 13.76
C ARG A 205 -4.76 19.52 12.48
N TRP A 206 -4.50 20.26 11.41
CA TRP A 206 -5.01 19.97 10.07
C TRP A 206 -3.90 20.17 9.05
N ILE A 207 -3.75 19.22 8.14
CA ILE A 207 -2.97 19.41 6.92
C ILE A 207 -3.85 20.17 5.93
N TYR A 208 -3.32 21.21 5.31
CA TYR A 208 -3.92 21.87 4.15
C TYR A 208 -3.06 21.66 2.91
N VAL A 209 -3.72 21.59 1.75
CA VAL A 209 -3.10 21.66 0.42
C VAL A 209 -3.93 22.62 -0.42
N GLN A 210 -3.33 23.72 -0.88
CA GLN A 210 -4.01 24.83 -1.55
C GLN A 210 -3.23 25.27 -2.80
N SER A 211 -3.83 25.11 -3.99
CA SER A 211 -3.26 25.59 -5.27
C SER A 211 -3.26 27.10 -5.45
N ASN A 212 -4.22 27.78 -4.83
CA ASN A 212 -4.41 29.22 -4.93
C ASN A 212 -4.31 29.84 -3.53
N VAL A 213 -3.86 31.09 -3.44
CA VAL A 213 -3.87 31.84 -2.17
C VAL A 213 -5.29 31.87 -1.62
N ASN A 214 -5.45 31.35 -0.41
CA ASN A 214 -6.73 31.26 0.29
C ASN A 214 -6.60 31.94 1.66
N LYS A 215 -7.69 32.54 2.13
CA LYS A 215 -7.73 33.23 3.42
C LYS A 215 -8.15 32.25 4.51
N LEU A 216 -7.39 32.22 5.60
CA LEU A 216 -7.70 31.53 6.84
C LEU A 216 -7.87 32.57 7.94
N THR A 217 -9.11 32.76 8.39
CA THR A 217 -9.44 33.63 9.53
C THR A 217 -9.54 32.78 10.79
N ILE A 218 -8.71 33.05 11.79
CA ILE A 218 -8.74 32.38 13.10
C ILE A 218 -9.35 33.33 14.11
N LYS A 219 -10.49 32.95 14.70
CA LYS A 219 -11.12 33.66 15.82
C LYS A 219 -10.83 32.93 17.13
N CYS A 220 -10.18 33.59 18.09
CA CYS A 220 -9.85 33.09 19.42
C CYS A 220 -10.46 34.02 20.46
N ASN A 221 -11.49 33.57 21.20
CA ASN A 221 -12.31 34.45 22.04
C ASN A 221 -12.84 35.66 21.22
N ASP A 222 -12.30 36.87 21.45
CA ASP A 222 -12.63 38.09 20.71
C ASP A 222 -11.55 38.51 19.70
N ASP A 223 -10.35 37.92 19.74
CA ASP A 223 -9.27 38.19 18.80
C ASP A 223 -9.55 37.51 17.46
N ILE A 224 -9.38 38.25 16.36
CA ILE A 224 -9.53 37.74 14.98
C ILE A 224 -8.22 38.00 14.24
N THR A 225 -7.56 36.94 13.78
CA THR A 225 -6.33 37.02 12.98
C THR A 225 -6.55 36.42 11.60
N ASP A 226 -6.00 37.07 10.58
CA ASP A 226 -6.14 36.66 9.19
C ASP A 226 -4.78 36.22 8.63
N HIS A 227 -4.74 35.02 8.05
CA HIS A 227 -3.55 34.43 7.46
C HIS A 227 -3.82 34.08 5.99
N SER A 228 -2.86 34.38 5.12
CA SER A 228 -2.88 33.91 3.73
C SER A 228 -2.17 32.57 3.65
N ILE A 229 -2.88 31.51 3.24
CA ILE A 229 -2.34 30.16 3.09
C ILE A 229 -2.27 29.78 1.60
N ILE A 230 -1.18 29.14 1.22
CA ILE A 230 -0.89 28.64 -0.13
C ILE A 230 0.06 27.44 0.00
N GLY A 231 0.04 26.54 -0.98
CA GLY A 231 0.86 25.32 -0.97
C GLY A 231 0.39 24.33 0.09
N THR A 232 1.35 23.66 0.72
CA THR A 232 1.10 22.57 1.67
C THR A 232 1.67 22.90 3.03
N GLY A 233 0.89 22.67 4.09
CA GLY A 233 1.34 22.95 5.45
C GLY A 233 0.39 22.42 6.52
N ILE A 234 0.70 22.73 7.78
CA ILE A 234 -0.06 22.28 8.95
C ILE A 234 -0.57 23.49 9.74
N VAL A 235 -1.88 23.58 9.93
CA VAL A 235 -2.51 24.50 10.87
C VAL A 235 -2.70 23.77 12.20
N LYS A 236 -2.35 24.44 13.31
CA LYS A 236 -2.65 24.01 14.68
C LYS A 236 -3.54 25.04 15.34
N LEU A 237 -4.66 24.63 15.92
CA LEU A 237 -5.55 25.49 16.71
C LEU A 237 -5.49 25.11 18.19
N THR A 238 -5.66 26.09 19.08
CA THR A 238 -5.94 25.84 20.49
C THR A 238 -7.44 25.64 20.70
N GLU A 239 -7.83 25.13 21.87
CA GLU A 239 -9.20 24.64 22.11
C GLU A 239 -10.29 25.72 22.06
N ASN A 240 -9.91 26.98 22.28
CA ASN A 240 -10.83 28.13 22.26
C ASN A 240 -10.81 28.90 20.93
N CYS A 241 -10.14 28.37 19.89
CA CYS A 241 -9.98 29.03 18.60
C CYS A 241 -10.72 28.29 17.48
N ILE A 242 -11.50 29.02 16.69
CA ILE A 242 -12.20 28.51 15.51
C ILE A 242 -11.54 29.06 14.25
N GLY A 243 -11.13 28.18 13.35
CA GLY A 243 -10.62 28.56 12.03
C GLY A 243 -11.75 28.59 10.99
N TYR A 244 -11.76 29.61 10.14
CA TYR A 244 -12.68 29.76 9.02
C TYR A 244 -11.88 29.87 7.72
N SER A 245 -12.17 29.00 6.77
CA SER A 245 -11.67 29.10 5.40
C SER A 245 -12.85 29.13 4.43
N LYS A 246 -12.61 29.53 3.18
CA LYS A 246 -13.64 29.68 2.13
C LYS A 246 -14.55 28.45 1.96
N THR A 247 -14.06 27.24 2.26
CA THR A 247 -14.77 25.98 2.03
C THR A 247 -15.14 25.20 3.29
N ILE A 248 -14.52 25.48 4.44
CA ILE A 248 -14.70 24.69 5.68
C ILE A 248 -14.51 25.54 6.95
N GLN A 249 -15.03 25.01 8.06
CA GLN A 249 -14.77 25.50 9.42
C GLN A 249 -13.93 24.48 10.19
N LEU A 250 -12.86 24.94 10.83
CA LEU A 250 -11.97 24.16 11.68
C LEU A 250 -12.44 24.27 13.12
N LEU A 251 -13.08 23.22 13.62
CA LEU A 251 -13.53 23.12 15.02
C LEU A 251 -12.54 22.27 15.83
N PRO A 252 -11.89 22.85 16.87
CA PRO A 252 -11.13 22.07 17.82
C PRO A 252 -12.03 21.15 18.62
N THR A 253 -11.46 20.03 19.03
CA THR A 253 -12.03 19.09 20.00
C THR A 253 -11.22 19.19 21.28
N SER A 254 -11.80 18.95 22.46
CA SER A 254 -11.05 18.89 23.71
C SER A 254 -9.94 17.83 23.61
N THR A 255 -8.69 18.23 23.77
CA THR A 255 -7.53 17.36 23.61
C THR A 255 -7.01 16.88 24.95
N TYR A 256 -6.89 15.56 25.09
CA TYR A 256 -5.96 15.02 26.06
C TYR A 256 -4.55 15.36 25.59
N GLN A 257 -3.81 16.14 26.39
CA GLN A 257 -2.40 16.46 26.12
C GLN A 257 -1.53 15.20 26.26
N PHE A 258 -1.41 14.43 25.19
CA PHE A 258 -0.36 13.44 25.07
C PHE A 258 0.94 14.15 24.64
N SER A 259 1.94 14.13 25.54
CA SER A 259 3.31 14.59 25.27
C SER A 259 4.03 13.60 24.35
N ILE A 260 3.60 13.55 23.08
CA ILE A 260 4.24 12.86 21.96
C ILE A 260 5.17 13.85 21.22
N LYS A 261 6.15 13.41 20.43
CA LYS A 261 7.44 14.13 20.43
C LYS A 261 8.22 14.32 19.10
N SER A 262 8.16 13.39 18.13
CA SER A 262 8.95 13.26 16.85
C SER A 262 10.51 13.25 16.90
N THR A 263 11.18 12.13 16.53
CA THR A 263 12.66 11.97 16.36
C THR A 263 13.08 11.81 14.91
N ILE A 264 12.15 11.42 14.04
CA ILE A 264 12.46 11.11 12.66
C ILE A 264 12.47 12.43 11.92
N ASP A 265 13.66 12.87 11.54
CA ASP A 265 13.89 14.04 10.71
C ASP A 265 14.12 13.58 9.28
N ILE A 266 13.07 13.69 8.45
CA ILE A 266 13.11 13.35 7.02
C ILE A 266 13.26 14.66 6.26
N SER A 267 14.50 15.07 6.03
CA SER A 267 14.87 16.35 5.41
C SER A 267 15.37 16.18 3.97
N PHE A 268 14.52 15.66 3.08
CA PHE A 268 14.75 15.72 1.62
C PHE A 268 13.59 16.39 0.89
N ASP A 269 13.91 17.09 -0.19
CA ASP A 269 12.95 17.79 -1.04
C ASP A 269 12.68 16.97 -2.30
N ILE A 270 11.56 16.25 -2.33
CA ILE A 270 11.11 15.44 -3.46
C ILE A 270 11.07 16.23 -4.78
N THR A 271 10.85 17.54 -4.76
CA THR A 271 10.70 18.36 -5.97
C THR A 271 12.03 18.58 -6.72
N ARG A 272 13.16 18.36 -6.05
CA ARG A 272 14.52 18.52 -6.61
C ARG A 272 15.10 17.22 -7.17
N ASP A 273 14.48 16.10 -6.86
CA ASP A 273 14.97 14.76 -7.20
C ASP A 273 14.65 14.38 -8.65
N ASP A 274 15.51 13.57 -9.27
CA ASP A 274 15.49 13.21 -10.70
C ASP A 274 14.13 12.69 -11.17
N CYS A 275 13.42 11.94 -10.33
CA CYS A 275 12.09 11.40 -10.62
C CYS A 275 10.99 12.48 -10.77
N CYS A 276 11.17 13.65 -10.15
CA CYS A 276 10.15 14.69 -10.01
C CYS A 276 10.64 16.08 -10.49
N LYS A 277 11.77 16.19 -11.19
CA LYS A 277 12.27 17.48 -11.69
C LYS A 277 11.26 18.17 -12.62
N LYS A 278 11.18 19.50 -12.51
CA LYS A 278 10.35 20.38 -13.34
C LYS A 278 10.57 20.17 -14.85
N ASP A 279 11.76 19.76 -15.27
CA ASP A 279 12.09 19.46 -16.68
C ASP A 279 11.51 18.13 -17.20
N VAL A 280 11.26 17.17 -16.31
CA VAL A 280 10.50 15.95 -16.62
C VAL A 280 9.02 16.32 -16.72
N PHE A 281 8.54 17.12 -15.76
CA PHE A 281 7.16 17.60 -15.72
C PHE A 281 6.76 18.42 -16.96
N ASN A 282 7.62 19.33 -17.44
CA ASN A 282 7.34 20.13 -18.64
C ASN A 282 7.13 19.28 -19.92
N LYS A 283 7.59 18.02 -19.94
CA LYS A 283 7.39 17.09 -21.07
C LYS A 283 6.06 16.32 -20.96
N SER A 284 5.58 16.04 -19.75
CA SER A 284 4.30 15.34 -19.50
C SER A 284 3.11 16.29 -19.37
N LEU A 285 3.33 17.55 -18.97
CA LEU A 285 2.30 18.58 -18.82
C LEU A 285 1.35 18.78 -20.04
N PRO A 286 1.78 18.69 -21.32
CA PRO A 286 0.87 18.83 -22.46
C PRO A 286 -0.24 17.76 -22.53
N TYR A 287 -0.09 16.67 -21.77
CA TYR A 287 -0.94 15.48 -21.83
C TYR A 287 -1.76 15.27 -20.55
N LEU A 288 -1.48 16.01 -19.47
CA LEU A 288 -2.20 15.92 -18.21
C LEU A 288 -3.44 16.82 -18.23
N THR A 289 -4.61 16.24 -18.01
CA THR A 289 -5.84 17.03 -17.80
C THR A 289 -5.84 17.65 -16.40
N PRO A 290 -6.16 18.96 -16.24
CA PRO A 290 -6.16 19.60 -14.94
C PRO A 290 -7.32 19.09 -14.07
N ILE A 291 -6.99 18.43 -12.96
CA ILE A 291 -7.98 17.90 -12.01
C ILE A 291 -8.40 18.98 -11.01
N SER A 292 -9.69 19.08 -10.68
CA SER A 292 -10.16 19.87 -9.54
C SER A 292 -10.45 18.95 -8.34
N LEU A 293 -9.56 18.97 -7.34
CA LEU A 293 -9.71 18.19 -6.10
C LEU A 293 -10.18 19.09 -4.97
N SER A 294 -11.44 18.92 -4.55
CA SER A 294 -11.99 19.59 -3.37
C SER A 294 -12.74 18.61 -2.48
N LYS A 295 -12.62 18.77 -1.15
CA LYS A 295 -13.25 17.90 -0.12
C LYS A 295 -12.81 16.41 -0.17
N VAL A 296 -11.68 16.10 -0.80
CA VAL A 296 -11.10 14.75 -0.88
C VAL A 296 -10.19 14.50 0.34
N ASN A 297 -10.24 13.29 0.92
CA ASN A 297 -9.30 12.88 1.97
C ASN A 297 -7.95 12.48 1.34
N LEU A 298 -6.82 12.94 1.89
CA LEU A 298 -5.48 12.51 1.48
C LEU A 298 -5.33 10.98 1.43
N ASP A 299 -5.93 10.24 2.37
CA ASP A 299 -5.90 8.77 2.35
C ASP A 299 -6.47 8.17 1.04
N SER A 300 -7.47 8.84 0.44
CA SER A 300 -8.11 8.42 -0.82
C SER A 300 -7.36 8.86 -2.09
N LEU A 301 -6.30 9.67 -1.95
CA LEU A 301 -5.53 10.20 -3.09
C LEU A 301 -4.79 9.09 -3.86
N LYS A 302 -4.52 7.95 -3.23
CA LYS A 302 -4.02 6.71 -3.84
C LYS A 302 -4.93 6.14 -4.94
N TYR A 303 -6.25 6.39 -4.87
CA TYR A 303 -7.20 5.98 -5.91
C TYR A 303 -7.28 6.99 -7.04
N ALA A 304 -7.10 8.29 -6.73
CA ALA A 304 -7.02 9.34 -7.74
C ALA A 304 -5.73 9.24 -8.57
N SER A 305 -4.59 8.86 -7.97
CA SER A 305 -3.36 8.58 -8.72
C SER A 305 -3.52 7.40 -9.68
N HIS A 306 -4.28 6.35 -9.32
CA HIS A 306 -4.53 5.24 -10.25
C HIS A 306 -5.33 5.65 -11.49
N GLN A 307 -6.20 6.67 -11.39
CA GLN A 307 -6.89 7.22 -12.58
C GLN A 307 -5.93 8.00 -13.49
N LEU A 308 -4.93 8.68 -12.89
CA LEU A 308 -3.84 9.29 -13.64
C LEU A 308 -2.93 8.24 -14.30
N ASP A 309 -2.65 7.12 -13.64
CA ASP A 309 -1.84 6.03 -14.19
C ASP A 309 -2.50 5.38 -15.43
N SER A 310 -3.82 5.23 -15.44
CA SER A 310 -4.54 4.76 -16.65
C SER A 310 -4.43 5.75 -17.81
N LEU A 311 -4.51 7.06 -17.53
CA LEU A 311 -4.31 8.09 -18.54
C LEU A 311 -2.87 8.10 -19.05
N GLU A 312 -1.87 8.02 -18.16
CA GLU A 312 -0.46 7.93 -18.53
C GLU A 312 -0.15 6.68 -19.35
N PHE A 313 -0.79 5.55 -19.06
CA PHE A 313 -0.64 4.32 -19.85
C PHE A 313 -1.24 4.46 -21.26
N GLU A 314 -2.43 5.03 -21.38
CA GLU A 314 -3.06 5.34 -22.68
C GLU A 314 -2.19 6.32 -23.50
N LEU A 315 -1.67 7.37 -22.86
CA LEU A 315 -0.76 8.35 -23.48
C LEU A 315 0.56 7.73 -23.94
N ASN A 316 1.16 6.86 -23.13
CA ASN A 316 2.37 6.12 -23.51
C ASN A 316 2.11 5.15 -24.68
N ASN A 317 0.89 4.62 -24.82
CA ASN A 317 0.52 3.81 -25.98
C ASN A 317 0.32 4.66 -27.24
N LEU A 318 -0.26 5.86 -27.14
CA LEU A 318 -0.32 6.83 -28.24
C LEU A 318 1.08 7.28 -28.70
N GLN A 319 2.00 7.52 -27.76
CA GLN A 319 3.39 7.87 -28.10
C GLN A 319 4.20 6.68 -28.66
N LYS A 320 3.75 5.44 -28.41
CA LYS A 320 4.28 4.20 -29.00
C LYS A 320 3.57 3.78 -30.31
N GLU A 321 2.74 4.64 -30.90
CA GLU A 321 2.23 4.39 -32.26
C GLU A 321 3.40 4.09 -33.21
N SER A 322 3.33 2.93 -33.88
CA SER A 322 4.44 2.44 -34.68
C SER A 322 4.81 3.44 -35.78
N HIS A 323 6.11 3.52 -36.12
CA HIS A 323 6.65 4.41 -37.15
C HIS A 323 5.90 4.28 -38.51
N PHE A 324 5.31 3.13 -38.78
CA PHE A 324 4.47 2.86 -39.95
C PHE A 324 3.17 3.67 -40.01
N ILE A 325 2.56 3.99 -38.86
CA ILE A 325 1.35 4.83 -38.79
C ILE A 325 1.73 6.29 -39.04
N LYS A 326 2.72 6.80 -38.29
CA LYS A 326 3.16 8.20 -38.35
C LYS A 326 3.70 8.65 -39.71
N TYR A 327 4.31 7.73 -40.47
CA TYR A 327 4.86 8.00 -41.82
C TYR A 327 4.11 7.25 -42.94
N GLY A 328 2.93 6.67 -42.69
CA GLY A 328 2.21 5.84 -43.65
C GLY A 328 1.90 6.55 -44.98
N SER A 329 1.62 7.86 -44.94
CA SER A 329 1.41 8.71 -46.12
C SER A 329 2.66 8.81 -47.00
N TYR A 330 3.85 8.94 -46.40
CA TYR A 330 5.13 9.00 -47.12
C TYR A 330 5.48 7.65 -47.74
N TYR A 331 5.28 6.55 -47.02
CA TYR A 331 5.48 5.19 -47.57
C TYR A 331 4.51 4.89 -48.73
N SER A 332 3.23 5.28 -48.61
CA SER A 332 2.26 5.15 -49.71
C SER A 332 2.67 6.00 -50.93
N THR A 333 3.15 7.22 -50.73
CA THR A 333 3.64 8.07 -51.84
C THR A 333 4.85 7.45 -52.53
N PHE A 334 5.78 6.87 -51.76
CA PHE A 334 6.97 6.21 -52.29
C PHE A 334 6.64 4.95 -53.09
N THR A 335 5.65 4.14 -52.66
CA THR A 335 5.23 2.95 -53.43
C THR A 335 4.56 3.32 -54.75
N TYR A 336 3.76 4.40 -54.81
CA TYR A 336 3.23 4.90 -56.08
C TYR A 336 4.34 5.32 -57.06
N ILE A 337 5.36 6.05 -56.58
CA ILE A 337 6.52 6.44 -57.40
C ILE A 337 7.25 5.21 -57.96
N LEU A 338 7.47 4.19 -57.11
CA LEU A 338 8.12 2.93 -57.50
C LEU A 338 7.32 2.18 -58.58
N ILE A 339 5.99 2.13 -58.45
CA ILE A 339 5.08 1.52 -59.44
C ILE A 339 5.16 2.26 -60.78
N VAL A 340 5.17 3.60 -60.78
CA VAL A 340 5.30 4.40 -62.01
C VAL A 340 6.62 4.13 -62.72
N PHE A 341 7.74 4.06 -62.00
CA PHE A 341 9.03 3.68 -62.61
C PHE A 341 9.03 2.26 -63.19
N LEU A 342 8.36 1.31 -62.52
CA LEU A 342 8.22 -0.07 -63.01
C LEU A 342 7.39 -0.13 -64.30
N PHE A 343 6.30 0.64 -64.38
CA PHE A 343 5.51 0.80 -65.60
C PHE A 343 6.30 1.45 -66.74
N LEU A 344 7.06 2.51 -66.48
CA LEU A 344 7.92 3.16 -67.47
C LEU A 344 9.01 2.20 -67.99
N TYR A 345 9.61 1.39 -67.10
CA TYR A 345 10.58 0.36 -67.48
C TYR A 345 9.96 -0.75 -68.35
N LEU A 346 8.76 -1.23 -68.00
CA LEU A 346 8.02 -2.20 -68.80
C LEU A 346 7.62 -1.63 -70.16
N ALA A 347 7.13 -0.39 -70.22
CA ALA A 347 6.80 0.30 -71.46
C ALA A 347 8.03 0.48 -72.35
N TYR A 348 9.18 0.89 -71.79
CA TYR A 348 10.46 0.98 -72.51
C TYR A 348 10.91 -0.38 -73.07
N LYS A 349 10.80 -1.46 -72.28
CA LYS A 349 11.13 -2.82 -72.73
C LYS A 349 10.20 -3.29 -73.86
N LEU A 350 8.89 -3.03 -73.76
CA LEU A 350 7.92 -3.32 -74.81
C LEU A 350 8.19 -2.51 -76.09
N PHE A 351 8.51 -1.22 -75.96
CA PHE A 351 8.84 -0.36 -77.10
C PHE A 351 10.12 -0.84 -77.81
N LYS A 352 11.15 -1.25 -77.05
CA LYS A 352 12.37 -1.84 -77.60
C LYS A 352 12.11 -3.19 -78.28
N CYS A 353 11.28 -4.05 -77.69
CA CYS A 353 10.85 -5.31 -78.33
C CYS A 353 10.03 -5.08 -79.61
N SER A 354 9.14 -4.09 -79.63
CA SER A 354 8.34 -3.75 -80.82
C SER A 354 9.22 -3.20 -81.96
N ARG A 355 10.16 -2.30 -81.64
CA ARG A 355 11.11 -1.74 -82.62
C ARG A 355 12.06 -2.80 -83.20
N ASN A 356 12.46 -3.81 -82.43
CA ASN A 356 13.22 -4.96 -82.93
C ASN A 356 12.38 -5.97 -83.74
N ARG A 357 11.04 -5.90 -83.68
CA ARG A 357 10.15 -6.80 -84.45
C ARG A 357 9.73 -6.22 -85.79
N HIS A 358 9.93 -4.92 -86.01
CA HIS A 358 9.61 -4.24 -87.26
C HIS A 358 10.76 -4.21 -88.29
N ASN A 359 11.97 -4.63 -87.90
CA ASN A 359 13.13 -4.85 -88.78
C ASN A 359 13.52 -6.34 -88.80
N ASN A 360 12.63 -7.20 -89.31
CA ASN A 360 12.94 -8.33 -90.22
C ASN A 360 11.77 -9.32 -90.32
N SER A 361 11.16 -9.37 -91.50
CA SER A 361 10.33 -10.49 -91.97
C SER A 361 11.05 -11.15 -93.16
N GLY A 362 11.59 -12.36 -92.98
CA GLY A 362 12.25 -13.12 -94.05
C GLY A 362 13.06 -14.33 -93.54
N HIS A 363 12.53 -15.52 -93.80
CA HIS A 363 13.01 -16.91 -93.61
C HIS A 363 14.55 -17.20 -93.63
N CYS A 364 15.10 -18.31 -93.13
CA CYS A 364 14.68 -19.73 -92.99
C CYS A 364 15.24 -20.35 -91.66
N ILE A 365 14.53 -21.21 -90.91
CA ILE A 365 14.38 -22.69 -91.04
C ILE A 365 15.65 -23.52 -90.72
N GLN A 366 15.47 -24.59 -89.91
CA GLN A 366 16.44 -25.64 -89.48
C GLN A 366 17.50 -25.22 -88.42
N ILE A 367 18.00 -26.07 -87.49
CA ILE A 367 17.73 -27.50 -87.20
C ILE A 367 17.97 -27.83 -85.69
N PHE A 368 17.50 -29.00 -85.26
CA PHE A 368 17.73 -29.58 -83.91
C PHE A 368 19.21 -29.92 -83.62
N ASN A 369 19.54 -30.11 -82.34
CA ASN A 369 20.76 -30.75 -81.81
C ASN A 369 22.11 -30.05 -82.09
N GLN A 370 22.83 -29.71 -81.01
CA GLN A 370 23.84 -30.66 -80.53
C GLN A 370 24.23 -30.42 -79.06
N CYS A 371 24.67 -31.50 -78.42
CA CYS A 371 25.10 -31.53 -77.04
C CYS A 371 26.52 -30.99 -76.85
N ASN A 372 26.88 -30.84 -75.57
CA ASN A 372 28.02 -31.49 -74.91
C ASN A 372 29.19 -30.60 -74.39
N ASN A 373 29.52 -30.83 -73.11
CA ASN A 373 30.84 -30.71 -72.47
C ASN A 373 31.46 -29.28 -72.32
N LYS A 374 31.90 -28.84 -71.13
CA LYS A 374 32.61 -29.55 -70.04
C LYS A 374 32.39 -28.92 -68.64
N LYS A 375 32.54 -29.78 -67.61
CA LYS A 375 33.10 -29.60 -66.23
C LYS A 375 33.71 -28.21 -65.91
N SER A 376 33.69 -27.65 -64.69
CA SER A 376 33.72 -28.19 -63.31
C SER A 376 33.36 -27.02 -62.35
N SER A 377 32.62 -27.15 -61.23
CA SER A 377 33.17 -27.62 -59.93
C SER A 377 32.06 -27.74 -58.86
N LYS A 378 32.33 -28.51 -57.81
CA LYS A 378 31.45 -28.83 -56.68
C LYS A 378 31.31 -27.66 -55.69
N HIS A 379 30.15 -27.49 -55.06
CA HIS A 379 30.01 -27.94 -53.66
C HIS A 379 28.55 -28.17 -53.21
N ASN A 380 28.35 -29.24 -52.44
CA ASN A 380 27.15 -29.49 -51.61
C ASN A 380 27.21 -28.56 -50.37
N SER A 381 26.13 -28.26 -49.64
CA SER A 381 25.11 -29.19 -49.13
C SER A 381 23.77 -28.57 -48.74
N LYS A 382 22.71 -29.40 -48.81
CA LYS A 382 21.42 -29.19 -48.11
C LYS A 382 21.54 -29.61 -46.63
N ILE A 383 20.55 -29.19 -45.82
CA ILE A 383 19.86 -29.84 -44.67
C ILE A 383 19.48 -28.69 -43.70
N THR A 384 18.23 -28.19 -43.58
CA THR A 384 16.91 -28.76 -43.18
C THR A 384 16.74 -29.07 -41.69
N ASN A 385 15.70 -28.45 -41.10
CA ASN A 385 14.96 -28.84 -39.88
C ASN A 385 15.70 -28.62 -38.53
N SER A 386 15.05 -28.40 -37.37
CA SER A 386 13.64 -28.06 -37.03
C SER A 386 13.57 -27.53 -35.58
N ILE A 387 12.39 -27.05 -35.15
CA ILE A 387 12.11 -26.54 -33.79
C ILE A 387 11.90 -27.69 -32.79
N GLU A 388 12.33 -27.51 -31.53
CA GLU A 388 11.78 -28.21 -30.36
C GLU A 388 11.54 -27.24 -29.18
N MET A 389 10.49 -27.48 -28.39
CA MET A 389 10.21 -26.89 -27.08
C MET A 389 10.14 -28.03 -26.06
N ILE A 390 10.64 -27.84 -24.83
CA ILE A 390 10.36 -28.73 -23.68
C ILE A 390 10.15 -27.90 -22.39
N ASP A 391 9.33 -28.46 -21.50
CA ASP A 391 8.62 -27.85 -20.38
C ASP A 391 9.36 -27.61 -19.04
N MET A 392 8.60 -27.01 -18.13
CA MET A 392 8.80 -26.80 -16.69
C MET A 392 9.46 -27.94 -15.89
N SER A 393 10.15 -27.56 -14.80
CA SER A 393 9.96 -28.24 -13.50
C SER A 393 10.37 -27.37 -12.28
N SER A 394 9.63 -27.57 -11.19
CA SER A 394 10.04 -27.42 -9.78
C SER A 394 9.75 -28.80 -9.12
N PRO A 395 10.06 -29.14 -7.84
CA PRO A 395 10.31 -28.29 -6.67
C PRO A 395 11.47 -28.77 -5.74
N ASN A 396 11.69 -28.13 -4.58
CA ASN A 396 11.53 -28.79 -3.26
C ASN A 396 11.87 -27.94 -2.02
N LEU A 397 11.30 -28.40 -0.89
CA LEU A 397 11.39 -27.95 0.49
C LEU A 397 12.74 -28.28 1.16
N TYR A 398 13.19 -27.53 2.16
CA TYR A 398 13.87 -28.06 3.37
C TYR A 398 13.89 -27.03 4.53
N GLN A 399 14.41 -27.41 5.70
CA GLN A 399 13.88 -27.02 7.02
C GLN A 399 15.01 -26.78 8.06
N ILE A 400 14.70 -26.05 9.16
CA ILE A 400 15.41 -25.98 10.46
C ILE A 400 16.72 -25.15 10.53
N VAL A 401 16.80 -24.20 11.48
CA VAL A 401 17.74 -24.16 12.64
C VAL A 401 17.47 -22.90 13.50
N LEU A 402 17.62 -23.05 14.82
CA LEU A 402 17.33 -22.04 15.84
C LEU A 402 18.59 -21.80 16.69
N ILE A 403 19.04 -20.53 16.84
CA ILE A 403 20.15 -20.12 17.72
C ILE A 403 19.72 -18.90 18.56
N VAL A 404 20.38 -18.70 19.70
CA VAL A 404 19.94 -17.93 20.88
C VAL A 404 21.07 -17.01 21.39
N ASN A 405 20.70 -15.90 22.07
CA ASN A 405 21.42 -15.10 23.09
C ASN A 405 21.93 -13.65 22.82
N LEU A 406 21.36 -12.73 23.63
CA LEU A 406 21.98 -11.74 24.55
C LEU A 406 22.68 -10.43 24.09
N MET A 407 22.06 -9.30 24.51
CA MET A 407 22.63 -8.08 25.17
C MET A 407 23.80 -7.28 24.50
N LYS A 408 23.93 -5.93 24.58
CA LYS A 408 23.35 -4.90 25.49
C LYS A 408 23.56 -3.45 24.97
N LEU A 409 22.56 -2.57 25.15
CA LEU A 409 22.57 -1.11 25.48
C LEU A 409 23.75 -0.19 25.02
N TYR A 410 23.53 1.01 24.45
CA TYR A 410 22.92 2.21 25.08
C TYR A 410 22.48 3.29 24.03
N LYS A 411 21.25 3.83 24.05
CA LYS A 411 20.80 5.14 24.67
C LYS A 411 21.53 6.37 24.08
N LYS A 412 20.90 7.42 23.50
CA LYS A 412 19.51 8.01 23.53
C LYS A 412 19.33 8.95 22.28
N PHE A 413 18.23 9.67 21.97
CA PHE A 413 16.93 9.92 22.63
C PHE A 413 15.81 10.08 21.59
N THR A 414 14.69 9.39 21.78
CA THR A 414 13.54 9.33 20.85
C THR A 414 12.28 10.02 21.36
N LEU A 415 11.33 10.04 20.43
CA LEU A 415 10.25 10.98 20.28
C LEU A 415 9.31 10.43 19.14
N PRO A 416 8.00 10.11 19.28
CA PRO A 416 7.29 9.17 20.19
C PRO A 416 6.99 7.78 19.53
N PRO A 417 5.99 7.01 20.04
CA PRO A 417 5.17 6.08 19.23
C PRO A 417 3.70 5.85 19.68
N GLU A 418 2.88 5.16 18.87
CA GLU A 418 1.73 4.33 19.32
C GLU A 418 2.18 2.86 19.36
N GLU A 419 2.07 2.14 20.49
CA GLU A 419 2.68 0.80 20.66
C GLU A 419 1.64 -0.34 20.52
N ILE A 420 1.87 -1.21 19.52
CA ILE A 420 1.22 -2.53 19.36
C ILE A 420 2.03 -3.61 20.09
N LEU A 421 1.32 -4.56 20.70
CA LEU A 421 1.84 -5.83 21.21
C LEU A 421 1.28 -6.99 20.36
N ILE A 422 2.13 -7.95 19.98
CA ILE A 422 1.77 -9.06 19.07
C ILE A 422 1.16 -10.20 19.87
N SER A 423 -0.03 -10.73 19.52
CA SER A 423 -0.60 -11.91 20.21
C SER A 423 -0.57 -13.23 19.45
N ASN A 424 -0.28 -14.32 20.17
CA ASN A 424 -0.64 -15.70 19.84
C ASN A 424 -1.68 -16.23 20.85
N PHE A 425 -2.68 -16.99 20.40
CA PHE A 425 -3.66 -17.62 21.30
C PHE A 425 -3.17 -18.96 21.83
N ILE A 426 -3.36 -19.20 23.13
CA ILE A 426 -3.37 -20.56 23.71
C ILE A 426 -4.80 -20.91 24.10
N GLN A 427 -5.18 -22.14 23.79
CA GLN A 427 -6.47 -22.72 24.14
C GLN A 427 -6.31 -23.51 25.44
N PHE A 428 -6.99 -23.06 26.50
CA PHE A 428 -7.16 -23.79 27.77
C PHE A 428 -8.56 -24.42 27.82
#